data_AF-A0A7E6CKC4-F1
#
_entry.id   AF-A0A7E6CKC4-F1
#
_cell.length_a   1.000
_cell.length_b   1.000
_cell.length_c   1.000
_cell.angle_alpha   90.00
_cell.angle_beta   90.00
_cell.angle_gamma   90.00
#
_symmetry.space_group_name_H-M   'P 1'
#
loop_
_entity.id
_entity.type
_entity.pdbx_description
1 polymer ?
#
loop_
_entity_poly.entity_id
_entity_poly.type
_entity_poly.pdbx_seq_one_letter_code
_entity_poly.pdbx_strand_id
1 'polypeptide(L)'
;MAVLRGWVASWACPRGTLEPLILQQFQLSKCDIPDAVHEVEKWLPRLHALVVGPGLGRDDALLKNVKGILEASKARAIPIIIDADGLWLIAQQPALIQGYQKAVLTPNHMEFIRLCEAVLRDPVDGSDRRGAVLRLSQALGNVTVVQKGEQDVISDGKQVLECSLQGSNRRCGGQGDLLSGSLGVLVHWALHAGPEKTNGFSPLLVAAFGACSLTRQCNHQAFQKHGRSTTTTTMIAEIGPAFSKLFET
;
A
#
# COMPACT_ATOMS: atom_id res chain seq x y z
N MET A 1 4.72 -13.23 23.19
CA MET A 1 3.51 -13.47 22.36
C MET A 1 3.51 -12.50 21.20
N ALA A 2 4.08 -12.89 20.06
CA ALA A 2 4.00 -12.13 18.82
C ALA A 2 2.74 -12.57 18.08
N VAL A 3 1.72 -11.72 18.04
CA VAL A 3 0.54 -11.94 17.19
C VAL A 3 0.85 -11.28 15.86
N LEU A 4 1.13 -12.08 14.82
CA LEU A 4 1.26 -11.60 13.46
C LEU A 4 -0.05 -10.93 13.02
N ARG A 5 0.06 -9.74 12.44
CA ARG A 5 -1.09 -8.94 12.00
C ARG A 5 -0.85 -8.40 10.59
N GLY A 6 -0.76 -9.28 9.60
CA GLY A 6 -0.96 -8.91 8.20
C GLY A 6 -2.42 -8.52 7.96
N TRP A 7 -2.66 -7.42 7.24
CA TRP A 7 -4.00 -7.03 6.81
C TRP A 7 -4.23 -7.57 5.39
N VAL A 8 -5.28 -8.35 5.19
CA VAL A 8 -5.82 -8.60 3.85
C VAL A 8 -7.13 -7.84 3.77
N ALA A 9 -7.24 -6.89 2.83
CA ALA A 9 -8.48 -6.18 2.58
C ALA A 9 -9.27 -6.93 1.50
N SER A 10 -10.23 -7.77 1.91
CA SER A 10 -11.23 -8.33 1.00
C SER A 10 -12.49 -7.47 1.02
N TRP A 11 -13.05 -7.19 -0.15
CA TRP A 11 -14.45 -6.79 -0.28
C TRP A 11 -15.19 -7.99 -0.85
N ALA A 12 -16.36 -8.34 -0.31
CA ALA A 12 -17.23 -9.34 -0.93
C ALA A 12 -18.55 -8.63 -1.23
N CYS A 13 -18.86 -8.44 -2.51
CA CYS A 13 -20.21 -8.07 -2.94
C CYS A 13 -20.91 -9.34 -3.42
N PRO A 14 -21.84 -9.93 -2.66
CA PRO A 14 -22.71 -10.96 -3.19
C PRO A 14 -23.79 -10.27 -4.03
N ARG A 15 -23.63 -10.31 -5.36
CA ARG A 15 -24.68 -10.08 -6.37
C ARG A 15 -25.70 -8.97 -6.04
N GLY A 16 -25.35 -7.72 -6.35
CA GLY A 16 -26.36 -6.73 -6.77
C GLY A 16 -27.19 -6.05 -5.68
N THR A 17 -26.87 -6.19 -4.40
CA THR A 17 -27.46 -5.37 -3.34
C THR A 17 -26.41 -4.51 -2.64
N LEU A 18 -26.75 -3.25 -2.40
CA LEU A 18 -26.00 -2.31 -1.55
C LEU A 18 -26.12 -2.77 -0.10
N GLU A 19 -25.33 -3.78 0.28
CA GLU A 19 -25.17 -4.22 1.67
C GLU A 19 -23.86 -3.69 2.27
N PRO A 20 -23.79 -3.54 3.61
CA PRO A 20 -22.76 -2.76 4.29
C PRO A 20 -21.32 -3.24 4.02
N LEU A 21 -20.40 -2.27 3.96
CA LEU A 21 -18.95 -2.43 3.88
C LEU A 21 -18.44 -3.44 4.92
N ILE A 22 -18.18 -4.70 4.52
CA ILE A 22 -17.46 -5.64 5.37
C ILE A 22 -15.99 -5.62 4.95
N LEU A 23 -15.17 -4.86 5.67
CA LEU A 23 -13.73 -5.10 5.74
C LEU A 23 -13.54 -6.44 6.46
N GLN A 24 -13.40 -7.53 5.72
CA GLN A 24 -12.96 -8.78 6.34
C GLN A 24 -11.47 -8.65 6.65
N GLN A 25 -11.16 -8.25 7.88
CA GLN A 25 -9.83 -8.39 8.45
C GLN A 25 -9.52 -9.89 8.58
N PHE A 26 -8.92 -10.47 7.54
CA PHE A 26 -8.21 -11.71 7.73
C PHE A 26 -6.89 -11.36 8.40
N GLN A 27 -6.85 -11.43 9.73
CA GLN A 27 -5.61 -11.83 10.38
C GLN A 27 -5.29 -13.20 9.80
N LEU A 28 -4.31 -13.29 8.91
CA LEU A 28 -3.72 -14.56 8.53
C LEU A 28 -2.93 -15.09 9.74
N SER A 29 -3.65 -15.50 10.79
CA SER A 29 -3.12 -16.37 11.86
C SER A 29 -2.67 -17.72 11.30
N LYS A 30 -2.97 -17.99 10.02
CA LYS A 30 -2.59 -19.16 9.25
C LYS A 30 -1.29 -19.01 8.45
N CYS A 31 -0.56 -17.91 8.59
CA CYS A 31 0.70 -17.77 7.86
C CYS A 31 1.85 -18.59 8.51
N ASP A 32 1.65 -19.06 9.74
CA ASP A 32 2.61 -19.87 10.52
C ASP A 32 2.34 -21.38 10.46
N ILE A 33 1.26 -21.81 9.80
CA ILE A 33 0.94 -23.24 9.68
C ILE A 33 1.67 -23.87 8.48
N PRO A 34 2.00 -25.17 8.56
CA PRO A 34 2.32 -25.95 7.37
C PRO A 34 1.17 -25.80 6.35
N ASP A 35 1.53 -25.57 5.09
CA ASP A 35 0.58 -25.40 3.98
C ASP A 35 -0.27 -24.10 3.97
N ALA A 36 0.24 -23.05 4.63
CA ALA A 36 -0.37 -21.71 4.63
C ALA A 36 -0.74 -21.20 3.23
N VAL A 37 0.10 -21.46 2.23
CA VAL A 37 -0.11 -21.02 0.84
C VAL A 37 -1.39 -21.62 0.27
N HIS A 38 -1.58 -22.94 0.39
CA HIS A 38 -2.76 -23.62 -0.13
C HIS A 38 -4.05 -23.14 0.55
N GLU A 39 -3.99 -22.87 1.85
CA GLU A 39 -5.13 -22.31 2.58
C GLU A 39 -5.49 -20.91 2.08
N VAL A 40 -4.51 -20.05 1.84
CA VAL A 40 -4.73 -18.69 1.32
C VAL A 40 -5.22 -18.71 -0.13
N GLU A 41 -4.70 -19.62 -0.96
CA GLU A 41 -5.10 -19.78 -2.36
C GLU A 41 -6.60 -20.00 -2.55
N LYS A 42 -7.26 -20.68 -1.61
CA LYS A 42 -8.72 -20.88 -1.62
C LYS A 42 -9.50 -19.57 -1.54
N TRP A 43 -8.91 -18.54 -0.91
CA TRP A 43 -9.54 -17.24 -0.71
C TRP A 43 -9.14 -16.22 -1.77
N LEU A 44 -7.97 -16.37 -2.41
CA LEU A 44 -7.49 -15.43 -3.44
C LEU A 44 -8.55 -15.07 -4.51
N PRO A 45 -9.40 -15.99 -5.03
CA PRO A 45 -10.45 -15.64 -5.99
C PRO A 45 -11.49 -14.63 -5.49
N ARG A 46 -11.58 -14.44 -4.17
CA ARG A 46 -12.54 -13.55 -3.50
C ARG A 46 -11.91 -12.21 -3.10
N LEU A 47 -10.59 -12.07 -3.26
CA LEU A 47 -9.86 -10.86 -2.88
C LEU A 47 -9.78 -9.89 -4.06
N HIS A 48 -10.08 -8.62 -3.78
CA HIS A 48 -9.95 -7.54 -4.76
C HIS A 48 -8.57 -6.88 -4.77
N ALA A 49 -7.87 -6.94 -3.63
CA ALA A 49 -6.50 -6.50 -3.46
C ALA A 49 -5.86 -7.26 -2.30
N LEU A 50 -4.53 -7.32 -2.28
CA LEU A 50 -3.75 -7.89 -1.19
C LEU A 50 -2.85 -6.81 -0.60
N VAL A 51 -2.83 -6.67 0.72
CA VAL A 51 -1.85 -5.83 1.42
C VAL A 51 -0.85 -6.76 2.12
N VAL A 52 0.44 -6.51 1.98
CA VAL A 52 1.52 -7.29 2.58
C VAL A 52 2.45 -6.34 3.32
N GLY A 53 2.72 -6.61 4.59
CA GLY A 53 3.70 -5.82 5.32
C GLY A 53 3.39 -5.56 6.78
N PRO A 54 2.25 -4.92 7.11
CA PRO A 54 1.95 -4.59 8.48
C PRO A 54 1.99 -5.85 9.34
N GLY A 55 2.66 -5.78 10.49
CA GLY A 55 2.73 -6.90 11.43
C GLY A 55 3.23 -8.22 10.84
N LEU A 56 3.95 -8.20 9.71
CA LEU A 56 4.48 -9.40 9.07
C LEU A 56 5.70 -9.93 9.83
N GLY A 57 6.60 -9.09 10.34
CA GLY A 57 7.83 -9.59 10.93
C GLY A 57 8.77 -10.22 9.88
N ARG A 58 9.80 -10.93 10.34
CA ARG A 58 10.94 -11.35 9.52
C ARG A 58 11.38 -12.80 9.77
N ASP A 59 10.43 -13.65 10.18
CA ASP A 59 10.69 -15.07 10.35
C ASP A 59 10.81 -15.77 8.99
N ASP A 60 11.84 -16.61 8.81
CA ASP A 60 12.14 -17.24 7.52
C ASP A 60 11.02 -18.16 7.01
N ALA A 61 10.36 -18.89 7.90
CA ALA A 61 9.27 -19.80 7.52
C ALA A 61 8.07 -18.99 7.02
N LEU A 62 7.74 -17.90 7.73
CA LEU A 62 6.71 -16.97 7.32
C LEU A 62 7.02 -16.32 5.98
N LEU A 63 8.25 -15.84 5.78
CA LEU A 63 8.66 -15.21 4.53
C LEU A 63 8.57 -16.17 3.34
N LYS A 64 8.85 -17.47 3.54
CA LYS A 64 8.63 -18.50 2.50
C LYS A 64 7.15 -18.60 2.11
N ASN A 65 6.24 -18.57 3.08
CA ASN A 65 4.81 -18.60 2.82
C ASN A 65 4.33 -17.34 2.09
N VAL A 66 4.82 -16.16 2.50
CA VAL A 66 4.51 -14.89 1.81
C VAL A 66 4.95 -14.90 0.35
N LYS A 67 6.13 -15.45 0.05
CA LYS A 67 6.59 -15.61 -1.35
C LYS A 67 5.60 -16.43 -2.18
N GLY A 68 5.13 -17.56 -1.65
CA GLY A 68 4.13 -18.39 -2.33
C GLY A 68 2.81 -17.65 -2.55
N ILE A 69 2.33 -16.92 -1.54
CA ILE A 69 1.11 -16.10 -1.62
C ILE A 69 1.25 -14.99 -2.67
N LEU A 70 2.41 -14.32 -2.75
CA LEU A 70 2.68 -13.29 -3.74
C LEU A 70 2.63 -13.86 -5.16
N GLU A 71 3.29 -14.99 -5.42
CA GLU A 71 3.25 -15.63 -6.74
C GLU A 71 1.85 -16.10 -7.12
N ALA A 72 1.11 -16.72 -6.20
CA ALA A 72 -0.27 -17.12 -6.43
C ALA A 72 -1.21 -15.92 -6.70
N SER A 73 -0.95 -14.78 -6.04
CA SER A 73 -1.70 -13.54 -6.25
C SER A 73 -1.39 -12.90 -7.61
N LYS A 74 -0.11 -12.90 -8.01
CA LYS A 74 0.35 -12.45 -9.34
C LYS A 74 -0.26 -13.27 -10.46
N ALA A 75 -0.30 -14.59 -10.32
CA ALA A 75 -0.92 -15.50 -11.29
C ALA A 75 -2.41 -15.21 -11.54
N ARG A 76 -3.08 -14.59 -10.56
CA ARG A 76 -4.49 -14.18 -10.64
C ARG A 76 -4.67 -12.69 -10.98
N ALA A 77 -3.57 -11.98 -11.24
CA ALA A 77 -3.55 -10.55 -11.51
C ALA A 77 -4.24 -9.70 -10.41
N ILE A 78 -4.15 -10.15 -9.15
CA ILE A 78 -4.68 -9.44 -7.97
C ILE A 78 -3.73 -8.27 -7.66
N PRO A 79 -4.23 -7.03 -7.49
CA PRO A 79 -3.41 -5.90 -7.06
C PRO A 79 -2.75 -6.13 -5.71
N ILE A 80 -1.48 -5.73 -5.56
CA ILE A 80 -0.70 -6.00 -4.34
C ILE A 80 -0.09 -4.70 -3.80
N ILE A 81 -0.38 -4.37 -2.55
CA ILE A 81 0.21 -3.24 -1.84
C ILE A 81 1.26 -3.80 -0.90
N ILE A 82 2.49 -3.32 -1.00
CA ILE A 82 3.61 -3.73 -0.17
C ILE A 82 4.01 -2.57 0.74
N ASP A 83 3.92 -2.76 2.06
CA ASP A 83 4.36 -1.80 3.08
C ASP A 83 5.31 -2.45 4.10
N ALA A 84 5.94 -1.65 4.96
CA ALA A 84 6.72 -2.09 6.13
C ALA A 84 7.64 -3.32 5.87
N ASP A 85 7.48 -4.43 6.61
CA ASP A 85 8.33 -5.62 6.46
C ASP A 85 8.14 -6.33 5.11
N GLY A 86 7.04 -6.09 4.40
CA GLY A 86 6.89 -6.52 3.01
C GLY A 86 7.93 -5.86 2.11
N LEU A 87 8.21 -4.57 2.33
CA LEU A 87 9.26 -3.85 1.59
C LEU A 87 10.65 -4.37 1.93
N TRP A 88 10.87 -4.81 3.18
CA TRP A 88 12.10 -5.49 3.56
C TRP A 88 12.28 -6.78 2.75
N LEU A 89 11.24 -7.61 2.62
CA LEU A 89 11.29 -8.82 1.79
C LEU A 89 11.59 -8.48 0.32
N ILE A 90 10.98 -7.42 -0.23
CA ILE A 90 11.26 -6.98 -1.60
C ILE A 90 12.69 -6.46 -1.76
N ALA A 91 13.25 -5.76 -0.77
CA ALA A 91 14.64 -5.33 -0.82
C ALA A 91 15.61 -6.53 -0.86
N GLN A 92 15.29 -7.63 -0.17
CA GLN A 92 16.11 -8.86 -0.22
C GLN A 92 15.95 -9.62 -1.54
N GLN A 93 14.76 -9.57 -2.16
CA GLN A 93 14.47 -10.30 -3.40
C GLN A 93 13.58 -9.47 -4.35
N PRO A 94 14.14 -8.47 -5.05
CA PRO A 94 13.35 -7.58 -5.91
C PRO A 94 12.57 -8.30 -7.02
N ALA A 95 13.09 -9.45 -7.48
CA ALA A 95 12.48 -10.30 -8.49
C ALA A 95 11.04 -10.75 -8.16
N LEU A 96 10.63 -10.74 -6.88
CA LEU A 96 9.28 -11.12 -6.47
C LEU A 96 8.19 -10.21 -7.07
N ILE A 97 8.48 -8.92 -7.26
CA ILE A 97 7.53 -7.93 -7.79
C ILE A 97 7.95 -7.33 -9.13
N GLN A 98 9.14 -7.67 -9.62
CA GLN A 98 9.69 -7.06 -10.83
C GLN A 98 8.77 -7.30 -12.04
N GLY A 99 8.42 -6.20 -12.73
CA GLY A 99 7.52 -6.20 -13.88
C GLY A 99 6.03 -6.35 -13.54
N TYR A 100 5.67 -6.55 -12.27
CA TYR A 100 4.28 -6.69 -11.86
C TYR A 100 3.62 -5.33 -11.67
N GLN A 101 3.13 -4.74 -12.75
CA GLN A 101 2.55 -3.38 -12.78
C GLN A 101 1.24 -3.22 -11.99
N LYS A 102 0.72 -4.28 -11.35
CA LYS A 102 -0.37 -4.19 -10.38
C LYS A 102 0.11 -4.13 -8.92
N ALA A 103 1.42 -4.02 -8.69
CA ALA A 103 1.99 -3.75 -7.38
C ALA A 103 2.15 -2.25 -7.10
N VAL A 104 1.96 -1.87 -5.83
CA VAL A 104 2.32 -0.56 -5.30
C VAL A 104 3.21 -0.74 -4.07
N LEU A 105 4.38 -0.11 -4.06
CA LEU A 105 5.30 -0.08 -2.92
C LEU A 105 5.12 1.23 -2.15
N THR A 106 5.04 1.19 -0.82
CA THR A 106 4.84 2.40 0.01
C THR A 106 6.01 2.71 0.95
N PRO A 107 7.28 2.81 0.49
CA PRO A 107 8.42 3.01 1.37
C PRO A 107 8.43 4.37 2.06
N ASN A 108 8.79 4.37 3.34
CA ASN A 108 9.32 5.58 4.00
C ASN A 108 10.75 5.88 3.52
N HIS A 109 11.33 6.99 3.96
CA HIS A 109 12.67 7.42 3.55
C HIS A 109 13.75 6.33 3.70
N MET A 110 13.80 5.64 4.85
CA MET A 110 14.82 4.61 5.10
C MET A 110 14.56 3.32 4.30
N GLU A 111 13.29 2.94 4.14
CA GLU A 111 12.91 1.80 3.30
C GLU A 111 13.22 2.07 1.82
N PHE A 112 13.04 3.31 1.37
CA PHE A 112 13.31 3.73 0.01
C PHE A 112 14.80 3.66 -0.33
N ILE A 113 15.67 4.13 0.58
CA ILE A 113 17.12 4.02 0.41
C ILE A 113 17.53 2.56 0.23
N ARG A 114 17.06 1.66 1.11
CA ARG A 114 17.35 0.22 1.02
C ARG A 114 16.88 -0.41 -0.28
N LEU A 115 15.68 -0.04 -0.75
CA LEU A 115 15.18 -0.51 -2.04
C LEU A 115 16.03 -0.03 -3.20
N CYS A 116 16.47 1.23 -3.18
CA CYS A 116 17.36 1.76 -4.22
C CYS A 116 18.72 1.05 -4.20
N GLU A 117 19.33 0.85 -3.03
CA GLU A 117 20.59 0.11 -2.91
C GLU A 117 20.46 -1.32 -3.46
N ALA A 118 19.35 -2.00 -3.15
CA ALA A 118 19.08 -3.36 -3.63
C ALA A 118 18.84 -3.45 -5.15
N VAL A 119 18.16 -2.46 -5.73
CA VAL A 119 17.66 -2.50 -7.11
C VAL A 119 18.59 -1.78 -8.08
N LEU A 120 18.97 -0.54 -7.75
CA LEU A 120 19.76 0.35 -8.61
C LEU A 120 21.27 0.11 -8.46
N ARG A 121 21.70 -0.43 -7.31
CA ARG A 121 23.13 -0.63 -6.96
C ARG A 121 23.98 0.64 -6.99
N ASP A 122 23.33 1.81 -6.97
CA ASP A 122 23.94 3.14 -6.97
C ASP A 122 23.50 3.95 -5.75
N PRO A 123 24.34 4.89 -5.26
CA PRO A 123 23.97 5.79 -4.19
C PRO A 123 22.78 6.66 -4.57
N VAL A 124 21.80 6.77 -3.68
CA VAL A 124 20.67 7.68 -3.88
C VAL A 124 21.12 9.10 -3.59
N ASP A 125 21.14 9.94 -4.61
CA ASP A 125 21.20 11.38 -4.42
C ASP A 125 19.90 11.87 -3.74
N GLY A 126 20.01 12.30 -2.49
CA GLY A 126 18.88 12.78 -1.70
C GLY A 126 18.27 14.10 -2.20
N SER A 127 18.95 14.82 -3.10
CA SER A 127 18.47 16.10 -3.64
C SER A 127 17.43 15.95 -4.75
N ASP A 128 17.51 14.88 -5.55
CA ASP A 128 16.56 14.58 -6.64
C ASP A 128 15.58 13.46 -6.26
N ARG A 129 14.66 13.75 -5.34
CA ARG A 129 13.62 12.79 -4.91
C ARG A 129 12.75 12.32 -6.08
N ARG A 130 12.36 13.23 -6.98
CA ARG A 130 11.47 12.94 -8.11
C ARG A 130 12.11 11.96 -9.08
N GLY A 131 13.34 12.23 -9.52
CA GLY A 131 14.07 11.35 -10.40
C GLY A 131 14.47 10.04 -9.71
N ALA A 132 14.79 10.04 -8.41
CA ALA A 132 15.08 8.81 -7.69
C ALA A 132 13.87 7.85 -7.67
N VAL A 133 12.66 8.35 -7.37
CA VAL A 133 11.44 7.51 -7.36
C VAL A 133 11.11 7.00 -8.76
N LEU A 134 11.28 7.84 -9.79
CA LEU A 134 11.10 7.46 -11.19
C LEU A 134 12.07 6.33 -11.59
N ARG A 135 13.37 6.48 -11.31
CA ARG A 135 14.40 5.49 -11.63
C ARG A 135 14.16 4.16 -10.92
N LEU A 136 13.81 4.20 -9.63
CA LEU A 136 13.49 2.98 -8.88
C LEU A 136 12.29 2.25 -9.50
N SER A 137 11.22 2.98 -9.82
CA SER A 137 10.04 2.40 -10.46
C SER A 137 10.36 1.76 -11.81
N GLN A 138 11.15 2.45 -12.65
CA GLN A 138 11.60 1.92 -13.95
C GLN A 138 12.45 0.65 -13.80
N ALA A 139 13.40 0.64 -12.87
CA ALA A 139 14.26 -0.52 -12.62
C ALA A 139 13.47 -1.74 -12.10
N LEU A 140 12.38 -1.50 -11.38
CA LEU A 140 11.42 -2.54 -10.96
C LEU A 140 10.44 -2.94 -12.07
N GLY A 141 10.55 -2.41 -13.29
CA GLY A 141 9.67 -2.74 -14.41
C GLY A 141 8.35 -1.96 -14.40
N ASN A 142 8.40 -0.66 -14.07
CA ASN A 142 7.27 0.25 -13.97
C ASN A 142 6.25 -0.13 -12.87
N VAL A 143 6.77 -0.64 -11.74
CA VAL A 143 5.98 -0.88 -10.52
C VAL A 143 5.73 0.46 -9.84
N THR A 144 4.51 0.73 -9.37
CA THR A 144 4.21 2.02 -8.74
C THR A 144 4.91 2.13 -7.39
N VAL A 145 5.58 3.25 -7.13
CA VAL A 145 6.30 3.52 -5.88
C VAL A 145 5.79 4.82 -5.27
N VAL A 146 5.42 4.77 -3.99
CA VAL A 146 5.02 5.90 -3.14
C VAL A 146 6.10 6.14 -2.09
N GLN A 147 6.99 7.09 -2.33
CA GLN A 147 7.98 7.51 -1.34
C GLN A 147 7.34 8.46 -0.34
N LYS A 148 7.02 7.94 0.85
CA LYS A 148 6.42 8.70 1.95
C LYS A 148 7.42 9.72 2.53
N GLY A 149 6.97 10.94 2.77
CA GLY A 149 7.82 12.01 3.30
C GLY A 149 7.04 13.22 3.78
N GLU A 150 7.71 14.37 3.88
CA GLU A 150 7.02 15.65 4.12
C GLU A 150 5.99 15.91 3.01
N GLN A 151 6.40 15.69 1.77
CA GLN A 151 5.56 15.49 0.60
C GLN A 151 5.74 14.05 0.11
N ASP A 152 4.64 13.40 -0.29
CA ASP A 152 4.73 12.06 -0.85
C ASP A 152 5.00 12.16 -2.34
N VAL A 153 6.05 11.50 -2.81
CA VAL A 153 6.44 11.47 -4.23
C VAL A 153 6.05 10.11 -4.79
N ILE A 154 5.28 10.10 -5.87
CA ILE A 154 4.66 8.91 -6.43
C ILE A 154 5.06 8.77 -7.89
N SER A 155 5.53 7.60 -8.31
CA SER A 155 5.80 7.33 -9.72
C SER A 155 5.39 5.92 -10.13
N ASP A 156 4.91 5.79 -11.37
CA ASP A 156 4.68 4.54 -12.08
C ASP A 156 5.76 4.24 -13.12
N GLY A 157 6.89 4.94 -13.06
CA GLY A 157 8.02 4.77 -13.97
C GLY A 157 7.89 5.58 -15.27
N LYS A 158 6.73 6.23 -15.47
CA LYS A 158 6.47 7.12 -16.62
C LYS A 158 6.21 8.54 -16.16
N GLN A 159 5.42 8.69 -15.11
CA GLN A 159 4.98 9.98 -14.58
C GLN A 159 5.35 10.10 -13.11
N VAL A 160 5.45 11.33 -12.62
CA VAL A 160 5.72 11.63 -11.21
C VAL A 160 4.68 12.61 -10.70
N LEU A 161 3.94 12.20 -9.68
CA LEU A 161 3.02 13.03 -8.92
C LEU A 161 3.59 13.32 -7.53
N GLU A 162 3.15 14.43 -6.95
CA GLU A 162 3.57 14.86 -5.64
C GLU A 162 2.36 15.28 -4.82
N CYS A 163 2.10 14.57 -3.72
CA CYS A 163 1.04 14.93 -2.79
C CYS A 163 1.60 15.85 -1.71
N SER A 164 1.35 17.14 -1.87
CA SER A 164 1.73 18.21 -0.94
C SER A 164 0.58 18.65 -0.03
N LEU A 165 -0.51 17.86 0.04
CA LEU A 165 -1.63 18.17 0.92
C LEU A 165 -1.15 18.28 2.37
N GLN A 166 -1.63 19.32 3.05
CA GLN A 166 -1.25 19.57 4.43
C GLN A 166 -1.67 18.40 5.32
N GLY A 167 -0.68 17.76 5.96
CA GLY A 167 -0.91 16.79 7.02
C GLY A 167 -0.84 17.45 8.40
N SER A 168 -0.10 16.83 9.32
CA SER A 168 0.27 17.41 10.61
C SER A 168 1.73 17.11 10.96
N ASN A 169 2.24 17.85 11.93
CA ASN A 169 3.57 17.63 12.49
C ASN A 169 3.64 16.38 13.40
N ARG A 170 2.51 15.67 13.59
CA ARG A 170 2.41 14.51 14.48
C ARG A 170 2.42 13.21 13.69
N ARG A 171 3.50 12.44 13.88
CA ARG A 171 3.64 11.07 13.39
C ARG A 171 3.25 10.04 14.47
N CYS A 172 2.06 9.46 14.39
CA CYS A 172 1.66 8.33 15.23
C CYS A 172 2.01 6.98 14.58
N GLY A 173 2.22 5.95 15.40
CA GLY A 173 2.44 4.58 14.91
C GLY A 173 1.16 4.01 14.31
N GLY A 174 1.24 3.41 13.12
CA GLY A 174 0.08 2.86 12.38
C GLY A 174 -0.48 3.77 11.27
N GLN A 175 0.07 4.96 11.04
CA GLN A 175 -0.31 5.79 9.88
C GLN A 175 -0.08 5.08 8.54
N GLY A 176 1.00 4.30 8.44
CA GLY A 176 1.30 3.48 7.25
C GLY A 176 0.21 2.44 6.97
N ASP A 177 -0.35 1.83 8.02
CA ASP A 177 -1.42 0.84 7.90
C ASP A 177 -2.68 1.49 7.29
N LEU A 178 -3.04 2.70 7.73
CA LEU A 178 -4.16 3.46 7.17
C LEU A 178 -3.92 3.78 5.68
N LEU A 179 -2.71 4.19 5.31
CA LEU A 179 -2.34 4.41 3.91
C LEU A 179 -2.45 3.13 3.08
N SER A 180 -1.83 2.04 3.53
CA SER A 180 -1.83 0.76 2.78
C SER A 180 -3.23 0.17 2.64
N GLY A 181 -4.08 0.28 3.67
CA GLY A 181 -5.45 -0.20 3.66
C GLY A 181 -6.34 0.62 2.73
N SER A 182 -6.30 1.95 2.83
CA SER A 182 -7.04 2.83 1.92
C SER A 182 -6.57 2.70 0.47
N LEU A 183 -5.26 2.53 0.25
CA LEU A 183 -4.69 2.27 -1.06
C LEU A 183 -5.20 0.96 -1.67
N GLY A 184 -5.30 -0.11 -0.89
CA GLY A 184 -5.88 -1.38 -1.34
C GLY A 184 -7.28 -1.23 -1.93
N VAL A 185 -8.12 -0.44 -1.26
CA VAL A 185 -9.48 -0.13 -1.72
C VAL A 185 -9.46 0.72 -2.99
N LEU A 186 -8.71 1.84 -2.97
CA LEU A 186 -8.67 2.79 -4.08
C LEU A 186 -8.05 2.19 -5.34
N VAL A 187 -7.06 1.30 -5.23
CA VAL A 187 -6.47 0.61 -6.39
C VAL A 187 -7.51 -0.27 -7.07
N HIS A 188 -8.29 -1.02 -6.29
CA HIS A 188 -9.36 -1.84 -6.86
C HIS A 188 -10.40 -0.98 -7.58
N TRP A 189 -10.88 0.11 -6.94
CA TRP A 189 -11.86 1.01 -7.55
C TRP A 189 -11.33 1.68 -8.81
N ALA A 190 -10.08 2.16 -8.80
CA ALA A 190 -9.48 2.79 -9.97
C ALA A 190 -9.30 1.80 -11.13
N LEU A 191 -8.88 0.56 -10.84
CA LEU A 191 -8.78 -0.48 -11.87
C LEU A 191 -10.14 -0.89 -12.42
N HIS A 192 -11.19 -0.91 -11.58
CA HIS A 192 -12.55 -1.21 -12.01
C HIS A 192 -13.17 -0.08 -12.84
N ALA A 193 -12.88 1.17 -12.48
CA ALA A 193 -13.35 2.35 -13.21
C ALA A 193 -12.69 2.52 -14.59
N GLY A 194 -11.54 1.91 -14.81
CA GLY A 194 -10.82 1.93 -16.09
C GLY A 194 -9.96 3.19 -16.31
N PRO A 195 -8.97 3.12 -17.21
CA PRO A 195 -8.04 4.22 -17.51
C PRO A 195 -8.70 5.44 -18.18
N GLU A 196 -9.91 5.30 -18.72
CA GLU A 196 -10.68 6.40 -19.30
C GLU A 196 -11.14 7.42 -18.25
N LYS A 197 -11.18 7.02 -16.96
CA LYS A 197 -11.55 7.89 -15.83
C LYS A 197 -10.36 8.55 -15.14
N THR A 198 -9.14 8.33 -15.62
CA THR A 198 -7.90 8.77 -14.93
C THR A 198 -7.17 9.91 -15.64
N ASN A 199 -7.78 10.56 -16.64
CA ASN A 199 -7.25 11.74 -17.33
C ASN A 199 -5.79 11.58 -17.83
N GLY A 200 -5.44 10.39 -18.33
CA GLY A 200 -4.09 10.11 -18.85
C GLY A 200 -3.07 9.61 -17.81
N PHE A 201 -3.43 9.56 -16.53
CA PHE A 201 -2.64 8.89 -15.49
C PHE A 201 -2.97 7.39 -15.42
N SER A 202 -2.07 6.57 -14.89
CA SER A 202 -2.40 5.17 -14.63
C SER A 202 -3.35 5.04 -13.42
N PRO A 203 -4.26 4.06 -13.40
CA PRO A 203 -5.18 3.84 -12.28
C PRO A 203 -4.49 3.72 -10.92
N LEU A 204 -3.33 3.05 -10.86
CA LEU A 204 -2.55 2.91 -9.63
C LEU A 204 -1.96 4.24 -9.16
N LEU A 205 -1.51 5.09 -10.09
CA LEU A 205 -0.96 6.40 -9.75
C LEU A 205 -2.03 7.33 -9.16
N VAL A 206 -3.24 7.32 -9.73
CA VAL A 206 -4.40 8.06 -9.20
C VAL A 206 -4.83 7.51 -7.85
N ALA A 207 -4.93 6.18 -7.71
CA ALA A 207 -5.27 5.55 -6.45
C ALA A 207 -4.25 5.85 -5.34
N ALA A 208 -2.96 5.80 -5.67
CA ALA A 208 -1.87 6.16 -4.77
C ALA A 208 -1.96 7.62 -4.32
N PHE A 209 -2.17 8.54 -5.25
CA PHE A 209 -2.36 9.96 -4.93
C PHE A 209 -3.60 10.19 -4.03
N GLY A 210 -4.71 9.51 -4.34
CA GLY A 210 -5.93 9.55 -3.53
C GLY A 210 -5.71 9.03 -2.11
N ALA A 211 -5.01 7.90 -1.95
CA ALA A 211 -4.71 7.30 -0.65
C ALA A 211 -3.78 8.19 0.21
N CYS A 212 -2.76 8.78 -0.40
CA CYS A 212 -1.90 9.78 0.24
C CYS A 212 -2.71 10.99 0.71
N SER A 213 -3.56 11.53 -0.17
CA SER A 213 -4.42 12.68 0.13
C SER A 213 -5.37 12.38 1.29
N LEU A 214 -6.04 11.22 1.26
CA LEU A 214 -6.93 10.78 2.33
C LEU A 214 -6.18 10.64 3.66
N THR A 215 -5.04 9.95 3.67
CA THR A 215 -4.24 9.73 4.88
C THR A 215 -3.78 11.06 5.50
N ARG A 216 -3.31 11.99 4.67
CA ARG A 216 -2.89 13.34 5.09
C ARG A 216 -4.06 14.15 5.63
N GLN A 217 -5.21 14.10 4.94
CA GLN A 217 -6.42 14.81 5.36
C GLN A 217 -6.97 14.28 6.69
N CYS A 218 -6.97 12.96 6.91
CA CYS A 218 -7.31 12.34 8.20
C CYS A 218 -6.35 12.79 9.30
N ASN A 219 -5.04 12.79 9.01
CA ASN A 219 -4.02 13.21 9.96
C ASN A 219 -4.18 14.68 10.35
N HIS A 220 -4.46 15.55 9.38
CA HIS A 220 -4.70 16.97 9.59
C HIS A 220 -5.92 17.22 10.49
N GLN A 221 -7.08 16.62 10.15
CA GLN A 221 -8.32 16.79 10.92
C GLN A 221 -8.18 16.25 12.35
N ALA A 222 -7.60 15.06 12.51
CA ALA A 222 -7.38 14.48 13.83
C ALA A 222 -6.43 15.36 14.66
N PHE A 223 -5.38 15.92 14.04
CA PHE A 223 -4.47 16.82 14.73
C PHE A 223 -5.09 18.15 15.12
N GLN A 224 -5.98 18.71 14.30
CA GLN A 224 -6.74 19.91 14.69
C GLN A 224 -7.60 19.67 15.93
N LYS A 225 -8.19 18.46 16.06
CA LYS A 225 -9.06 18.10 17.18
C LYS A 225 -8.30 17.69 18.45
N HIS A 226 -7.17 17.00 18.30
CA HIS A 226 -6.48 16.34 19.41
C HIS A 226 -5.06 16.87 19.66
N GLY A 227 -4.49 17.67 18.75
CA GLY A 227 -3.13 18.19 18.85
C GLY A 227 -2.12 17.08 19.11
N ARG A 228 -1.28 17.25 20.14
CA ARG A 228 -0.22 16.29 20.49
C ARG A 228 -0.74 14.89 20.86
N SER A 229 -1.98 14.77 21.34
CA SER A 229 -2.57 13.47 21.72
C SER A 229 -3.09 12.66 20.54
N THR A 230 -2.97 13.16 19.31
CA THR A 230 -3.37 12.43 18.08
C THR A 230 -2.71 11.06 18.00
N THR A 231 -3.54 10.05 17.76
CA THR A 231 -3.18 8.65 17.54
C THR A 231 -3.76 8.15 16.21
N THR A 232 -3.39 6.94 15.80
CA THR A 232 -3.97 6.34 14.59
C THR A 232 -5.47 6.05 14.77
N THR A 233 -5.90 5.70 15.98
CA THR A 233 -7.33 5.51 16.30
C THR A 233 -8.13 6.79 16.06
N THR A 234 -7.61 7.95 16.46
CA THR A 234 -8.27 9.24 16.18
C THR A 234 -8.25 9.56 14.68
N MET A 235 -7.22 9.15 13.93
CA MET A 235 -7.20 9.30 12.47
C MET A 235 -8.22 8.41 11.76
N ILE A 236 -8.47 7.20 12.27
CA ILE A 236 -9.48 6.28 11.73
C ILE A 236 -10.87 6.89 11.82
N ALA A 237 -11.17 7.59 12.93
CA ALA A 237 -12.44 8.31 13.10
C ALA A 237 -12.66 9.43 12.07
N GLU A 238 -11.59 9.95 11.47
CA GLU A 238 -11.65 11.01 10.45
C GLU A 238 -11.76 10.47 9.02
N ILE A 239 -11.74 9.15 8.78
CA ILE A 239 -11.79 8.58 7.42
C ILE A 239 -13.05 9.03 6.68
N GLY A 240 -14.23 8.90 7.29
CA GLY A 240 -15.50 9.30 6.66
C GLY A 240 -15.52 10.79 6.29
N PRO A 241 -15.35 11.71 7.27
CA PRO A 241 -15.30 13.14 6.98
C PRO A 241 -14.24 13.55 5.96
N ALA A 242 -13.04 12.96 6.02
CA ALA A 242 -11.98 13.22 5.06
C ALA A 242 -12.31 12.70 3.66
N PHE A 243 -12.94 11.53 3.57
CA PHE A 243 -13.36 10.94 2.30
C PHE A 243 -14.40 11.83 1.60
N SER A 244 -15.47 12.22 2.31
CA SER A 244 -16.51 13.09 1.74
C SER A 244 -15.93 14.41 1.25
N LYS A 245 -15.03 15.03 2.03
CA LYS A 245 -14.38 16.29 1.67
C LYS A 245 -13.46 16.19 0.45
N LEU A 246 -12.88 15.03 0.17
CA LEU A 246 -11.92 14.87 -0.92
C LEU A 246 -12.54 14.33 -2.21
N PHE A 247 -13.59 13.51 -2.09
CA PHE A 247 -14.08 12.71 -3.21
C PHE A 247 -15.58 12.90 -3.51
N GLU A 248 -16.34 13.57 -2.65
CA GLU A 248 -17.80 13.75 -2.81
C GLU A 248 -18.22 15.23 -2.98
N THR A 249 -17.30 16.16 -2.78
CA THR A 249 -17.49 17.62 -2.96
C THR A 249 -16.74 18.12 -4.18
#